data_AF-A0A4P9XDK7-F1
#
_entry.id   AF-A0A4P9XDK7-F1
#
_cell.length_a   1.000
_cell.length_b   1.000
_cell.length_c   1.000
_cell.angle_alpha   90.00
_cell.angle_beta   90.00
_cell.angle_gamma   90.00
#
_symmetry.space_group_name_H-M   'P 1'
#
loop_
_entity.id
_entity.type
_entity.pdbx_description
1 polymer ?
#
loop_
_entity_poly.entity_id
_entity_poly.type
_entity_poly.pdbx_seq_one_letter_code
_entity_poly.pdbx_strand_id
1 'polypeptide(L)'
;MIHSLSHSIEAKVKENGELQQSWLRLQEELLSLTKRASELRDENQDTRLKINLLTRKRIQIDQTFSKEEALTRSLKKSLNALHTEMTRLNTLIHTEGKHGEAVRESTLNLQQEFRGKLQDAERASIQLEQRIADLQAEKERTLSDLLYAERQILLWEKKIQLAKETQAALDPDVGAAEMKEMKAEIYRMQLKHASLLKLQQKMVADMERNITRHETITSRSINQQQRSDAKSQAQSSLRRAIDEMGKKLRQTLSDVDEVEGQLNTVRAAVMEMEEQLQATERAFAELGEAAEASRRAIADRQLLRRLCMHGTLIHQRQARRYNEFALQKYVPLFRDAEKRSLERGVVGQRVQEVCALLTEVDQQYGSSFQVTLAPLHAFAAEHLTTKSK
;
A
#
# COMPACT_ATOMS: atom_id res chain seq x y z
N MET A 1 110.23 79.63 -107.36
CA MET A 1 110.21 78.21 -106.93
C MET A 1 110.29 78.06 -105.42
N ILE A 2 111.23 78.73 -104.74
CA ILE A 2 111.30 78.73 -103.25
C ILE A 2 110.04 79.34 -102.60
N HIS A 3 109.47 80.40 -103.20
CA HIS A 3 108.28 81.08 -102.67
C HIS A 3 106.97 80.27 -102.79
N SER A 4 106.78 79.48 -103.86
CA SER A 4 105.56 78.68 -104.03
C SER A 4 105.56 77.42 -103.15
N LEU A 5 106.75 76.85 -102.92
CA LEU A 5 106.93 75.78 -101.93
C LEU A 5 106.73 76.32 -100.52
N SER A 6 107.24 77.51 -100.21
CA SER A 6 106.97 78.18 -98.92
C SER A 6 105.48 78.42 -98.70
N HIS A 7 104.75 78.88 -99.71
CA HIS A 7 103.31 79.14 -99.61
C HIS A 7 102.48 77.86 -99.48
N SER A 8 102.86 76.78 -100.18
CA SER A 8 102.21 75.46 -100.04
C SER A 8 102.50 74.83 -98.68
N ILE A 9 103.71 75.02 -98.14
CA ILE A 9 104.05 74.61 -96.78
C ILE A 9 103.23 75.41 -95.77
N GLU A 10 103.09 76.73 -95.94
CA GLU A 10 102.24 77.60 -95.12
C GLU A 10 100.76 77.16 -95.14
N ALA A 11 100.22 76.86 -96.32
CA ALA A 11 98.85 76.36 -96.46
C ALA A 11 98.65 75.01 -95.76
N LYS A 12 99.61 74.09 -95.89
CA LYS A 12 99.57 72.79 -95.19
C LYS A 12 99.79 72.92 -93.69
N VAL A 13 100.60 73.88 -93.23
CA VAL A 13 100.77 74.21 -91.81
C VAL A 13 99.47 74.78 -91.24
N LYS A 14 98.76 75.63 -92.00
CA LYS A 14 97.46 76.17 -91.60
C LYS A 14 96.37 75.10 -91.53
N GLU A 15 96.27 74.24 -92.55
CA GLU A 15 95.35 73.09 -92.58
C GLU A 15 95.64 72.11 -91.44
N ASN A 16 96.91 71.84 -91.16
CA ASN A 16 97.32 71.00 -90.03
C ASN A 16 96.96 71.66 -88.69
N GLY A 17 97.09 72.99 -88.57
CA GLY A 17 96.63 73.73 -87.38
C GLY A 17 95.11 73.68 -87.18
N GLU A 18 94.33 73.82 -88.24
CA GLU A 18 92.86 73.71 -88.20
C GLU A 18 92.42 72.27 -87.86
N LEU A 19 93.08 71.26 -88.44
CA LEU A 19 92.84 69.86 -88.11
C LEU A 19 93.22 69.56 -86.66
N GLN A 20 94.36 70.06 -86.15
CA GLN A 20 94.75 69.94 -84.75
C GLN A 20 93.74 70.61 -83.81
N GLN A 21 93.22 71.79 -84.16
CA GLN A 21 92.16 72.43 -83.37
C GLN A 21 90.85 71.63 -83.38
N SER A 22 90.44 71.11 -84.54
CA SER A 22 89.25 70.26 -84.65
C SER A 22 89.42 68.95 -83.86
N TRP A 23 90.61 68.36 -83.90
CA TRP A 23 90.96 67.15 -83.18
C TRP A 23 90.97 67.39 -81.66
N LEU A 24 91.56 68.50 -81.19
CA LEU A 24 91.53 68.89 -79.78
C LEU A 24 90.09 69.11 -79.28
N ARG A 25 89.22 69.77 -80.05
CA ARG A 25 87.79 69.93 -79.70
C ARG A 25 87.07 68.58 -79.60
N LEU A 26 87.27 67.71 -80.59
CA LEU A 26 86.66 66.38 -80.58
C LEU A 26 87.19 65.55 -79.39
N GLN A 27 88.46 65.71 -79.04
CA GLN A 27 89.08 65.04 -77.91
C GLN A 27 88.59 65.60 -76.57
N GLU A 28 88.37 66.92 -76.43
CA GLU A 28 87.73 67.53 -75.27
C GLU A 28 86.28 67.04 -75.10
N GLU A 29 85.52 66.97 -76.20
CA GLU A 29 84.16 66.43 -76.19
C GLU A 29 84.15 64.95 -75.80
N LEU A 30 85.05 64.14 -76.37
CA LEU A 30 85.19 62.73 -76.04
C LEU A 30 85.59 62.54 -74.57
N LEU A 31 86.50 63.36 -74.04
CA LEU A 31 86.85 63.36 -72.61
C LEU A 31 85.64 63.73 -71.74
N SER A 32 84.85 64.73 -72.13
CA SER A 32 83.65 65.14 -71.40
C SER A 32 82.56 64.05 -71.40
N LEU A 33 82.34 63.40 -72.54
CA LEU A 33 81.41 62.28 -72.69
C LEU A 33 81.89 61.06 -71.92
N THR A 34 83.20 60.79 -71.91
CA THR A 34 83.79 59.70 -71.13
C THR A 34 83.61 59.94 -69.64
N LYS A 35 83.84 61.17 -69.17
CA LYS A 35 83.60 61.55 -67.77
C LYS A 35 82.12 61.41 -67.39
N ARG A 36 81.21 61.88 -68.25
CA ARG A 36 79.77 61.73 -68.02
C ARG A 36 79.31 60.27 -68.07
N ALA A 37 79.91 59.45 -68.93
CA ALA A 37 79.65 58.02 -68.96
C ALA A 37 80.16 57.31 -67.70
N SER A 38 81.29 57.74 -67.12
CA SER A 38 81.75 57.23 -65.81
C SER A 38 80.82 57.64 -64.68
N GLU A 39 80.38 58.91 -64.63
CA GLU A 39 79.44 59.40 -63.61
C GLU A 39 78.11 58.62 -63.66
N LEU A 40 77.54 58.45 -64.87
CA LEU A 40 76.31 57.66 -65.07
C LEU A 40 76.51 56.19 -64.70
N ARG A 41 77.71 55.63 -64.90
CA ARG A 41 78.02 54.25 -64.49
C ARG A 41 78.02 54.12 -62.97
N ASP A 42 78.60 55.08 -62.25
CA ASP A 42 78.63 55.08 -60.79
C ASP A 42 77.22 55.25 -60.21
N GLU A 43 76.40 56.16 -60.78
CA GLU A 43 74.99 56.30 -60.41
C GLU A 43 74.18 55.01 -60.68
N ASN A 44 74.45 54.33 -61.79
CA ASN A 44 73.80 53.04 -62.09
C ASN A 44 74.22 51.96 -61.08
N GLN A 45 75.49 51.97 -60.64
CA GLN A 45 75.97 51.06 -59.62
C GLN A 45 75.29 51.33 -58.26
N ASP A 46 75.17 52.60 -57.86
CA ASP A 46 74.50 52.99 -56.62
C ASP A 46 73.01 52.63 -56.62
N THR A 47 72.32 52.86 -57.73
CA THR A 47 70.90 52.49 -57.88
C THR A 47 70.73 50.97 -57.84
N ARG A 48 71.62 50.19 -58.46
CA ARG A 48 71.62 48.72 -58.34
C ARG A 48 71.83 48.26 -56.90
N LEU A 49 72.76 48.86 -56.16
CA LEU A 49 72.98 48.55 -54.75
C LEU A 49 71.74 48.87 -53.90
N LYS A 50 71.09 50.01 -54.13
CA LYS A 50 69.83 50.37 -53.47
C LYS A 50 68.72 49.37 -53.79
N ILE A 51 68.56 48.96 -55.04
CA ILE A 51 67.59 47.94 -55.46
C ILE A 51 67.87 46.62 -54.74
N ASN A 52 69.12 46.17 -54.67
CA ASN A 52 69.49 44.94 -53.98
C ASN A 52 69.18 45.01 -52.47
N LEU A 53 69.50 46.14 -51.82
CA LEU A 53 69.18 46.37 -50.41
C LEU A 53 67.66 46.33 -50.17
N LEU A 54 66.89 47.04 -50.97
CA LEU A 54 65.43 47.09 -50.87
C LEU A 54 64.81 45.72 -51.13
N THR A 55 65.33 44.97 -52.10
CA THR A 55 64.86 43.61 -52.40
C THR A 55 65.14 42.67 -51.22
N ARG A 56 66.31 42.75 -50.61
CA ARG A 56 66.63 41.98 -49.40
C ARG A 56 65.73 42.36 -48.22
N LYS A 57 65.48 43.66 -48.00
CA LYS A 57 64.54 44.14 -46.96
C LYS A 57 63.11 43.65 -47.22
N ARG A 58 62.66 43.69 -48.48
CA ARG A 58 61.35 43.16 -48.88
C ARG A 58 61.22 41.69 -48.52
N ILE A 59 62.20 40.87 -48.92
CA ILE A 59 62.21 39.44 -48.60
C ILE A 59 62.17 39.19 -47.09
N GLN A 60 62.91 39.96 -46.30
CA GLN A 60 62.90 39.82 -44.84
C GLN A 60 61.52 40.16 -44.26
N ILE A 61 60.89 41.24 -44.72
CA ILE A 61 59.55 41.65 -44.29
C ILE A 61 58.51 40.59 -44.70
N ASP A 62 58.55 40.12 -45.95
CA ASP A 62 57.66 39.09 -46.48
C ASP A 62 57.78 37.79 -45.66
N GLN A 63 59.00 37.40 -45.28
CA GLN A 63 59.24 36.25 -44.40
C GLN A 63 58.65 36.46 -43.00
N THR A 64 58.82 37.64 -42.40
CA THR A 64 58.22 37.93 -41.08
C THR A 64 56.70 37.96 -41.16
N PHE A 65 56.14 38.56 -42.20
CA PHE A 65 54.71 38.62 -42.44
C PHE A 65 54.10 37.22 -42.60
N SER A 66 54.73 36.37 -43.40
CA SER A 66 54.29 34.98 -43.57
C SER A 66 54.34 34.18 -42.25
N LYS A 67 55.30 34.45 -41.36
CA LYS A 67 55.37 33.81 -40.04
C LYS A 67 54.22 34.29 -39.14
N GLU A 68 53.99 35.60 -39.07
CA GLU A 68 52.89 36.19 -38.29
C GLU A 68 51.52 35.73 -38.79
N GLU A 69 51.34 35.60 -40.11
CA GLU A 69 50.12 35.01 -40.66
C GLU A 69 49.94 33.55 -40.24
N ALA A 70 51.00 32.74 -40.27
CA ALA A 70 50.93 31.35 -39.84
C ALA A 70 50.59 31.23 -38.34
N LEU A 71 51.17 32.09 -37.50
CA LEU A 71 50.84 32.19 -36.07
C LEU A 71 49.39 32.64 -35.86
N THR A 72 48.92 33.64 -36.60
CA THR A 72 47.53 34.10 -36.52
C THR A 72 46.56 32.98 -36.91
N ARG A 73 46.89 32.18 -37.93
CA ARG A 73 46.09 31.02 -38.32
C ARG A 73 46.10 29.92 -37.25
N SER A 74 47.23 29.64 -36.62
CA SER A 74 47.31 28.62 -35.55
C SER A 74 46.55 29.07 -34.29
N LEU A 75 46.68 30.34 -33.89
CA LEU A 75 45.93 30.92 -32.78
C LEU A 75 44.43 30.89 -33.02
N LYS A 76 43.96 31.23 -34.23
CA LYS A 76 42.54 31.11 -34.60
C LYS A 76 42.03 29.67 -34.50
N LYS A 77 42.84 28.69 -34.94
CA LYS A 77 42.48 27.26 -34.78
C LYS A 77 42.38 26.86 -33.31
N SER A 78 43.34 27.29 -32.48
CA SER A 78 43.34 27.05 -31.03
C SER A 78 42.13 27.69 -30.34
N LEU A 79 41.81 28.94 -30.68
CA LEU A 79 40.64 29.65 -30.16
C LEU A 79 39.33 28.94 -30.52
N ASN A 80 39.20 28.48 -31.76
CA ASN A 80 38.03 27.70 -32.17
C ASN A 80 37.93 26.38 -31.42
N ALA A 81 39.06 25.69 -31.18
CA ALA A 81 39.08 24.48 -30.37
C ALA A 81 38.62 24.76 -28.94
N LEU A 82 39.12 25.82 -28.30
CA LEU A 82 38.69 26.26 -26.97
C LEU A 82 37.19 26.63 -26.94
N HIS A 83 36.65 27.27 -27.98
CA HIS A 83 35.21 27.53 -28.07
C HIS A 83 34.39 26.24 -28.19
N THR A 84 34.86 25.25 -28.95
CA THR A 84 34.20 23.93 -29.01
C THR A 84 34.26 23.20 -27.68
N GLU A 85 35.37 23.32 -26.93
CA GLU A 85 35.48 22.75 -25.59
C GLU A 85 34.57 23.48 -24.59
N MET A 86 34.51 24.81 -24.64
CA MET A 86 33.63 25.61 -23.77
C MET A 86 32.16 25.28 -24.00
N THR A 87 31.74 25.16 -25.26
CA THR A 87 30.36 24.74 -25.59
C THR A 87 30.08 23.33 -25.10
N ARG A 88 31.01 22.39 -25.26
CA ARG A 88 30.90 21.03 -24.70
C ARG A 88 30.79 21.05 -23.18
N LEU A 89 31.62 21.82 -22.47
CA LEU A 89 31.55 21.96 -21.02
C LEU A 89 30.22 22.55 -20.58
N ASN A 90 29.72 23.59 -21.25
CA ASN A 90 28.40 24.16 -20.95
C ASN A 90 27.27 23.14 -21.14
N THR A 91 27.33 22.32 -22.18
CA THR A 91 26.35 21.24 -22.36
C THR A 91 26.44 20.21 -21.23
N LEU A 92 27.65 19.85 -20.81
CA LEU A 92 27.87 18.90 -19.71
C LEU A 92 27.37 19.46 -18.38
N ILE A 93 27.65 20.73 -18.07
CA ILE A 93 27.16 21.41 -16.86
C ILE A 93 25.63 21.39 -16.84
N HIS A 94 24.98 21.68 -17.95
CA HIS A 94 23.53 21.64 -18.04
C HIS A 94 22.96 20.22 -17.89
N THR A 95 23.60 19.20 -18.49
CA THR A 95 23.16 17.81 -18.30
C THR A 95 23.37 17.35 -16.87
N GLU A 96 24.52 17.64 -16.25
CA GLU A 96 24.80 17.30 -14.86
C GLU A 96 23.85 18.03 -13.90
N GLY A 97 23.51 19.30 -14.20
CA GLY A 97 22.49 20.04 -13.47
C GLY A 97 21.14 19.33 -13.48
N LYS A 98 20.67 18.89 -14.65
CA LYS A 98 19.42 18.12 -14.79
C LYS A 98 19.47 16.77 -14.06
N HIS A 99 20.60 16.06 -14.11
CA HIS A 99 20.76 14.82 -13.36
C HIS A 99 20.72 15.08 -11.85
N GLY A 100 21.36 16.15 -11.38
CA GLY A 100 21.34 16.56 -9.97
C GLY A 100 19.95 16.96 -9.49
N GLU A 101 19.15 17.64 -10.31
CA GLU A 101 17.75 17.95 -10.03
C GLU A 101 16.90 16.68 -9.96
N ALA A 102 17.02 15.78 -10.94
CA ALA A 102 16.29 14.52 -10.96
C ALA A 102 16.61 13.64 -9.74
N VAL A 103 17.88 13.57 -9.33
CA VAL A 103 18.29 12.84 -8.12
C VAL A 103 17.72 13.50 -6.86
N ARG A 104 17.72 14.84 -6.77
CA ARG A 104 17.09 15.56 -5.65
C ARG A 104 15.59 15.30 -5.58
N GLU A 105 14.89 15.36 -6.71
CA GLU A 105 13.45 15.08 -6.78
C GLU A 105 13.14 13.64 -6.37
N SER A 106 13.89 12.67 -6.92
CA SER A 106 13.75 11.27 -6.53
C SER A 106 14.02 11.05 -5.03
N THR A 107 15.00 11.75 -4.46
CA THR A 107 15.32 11.66 -3.03
C THR A 107 14.20 12.25 -2.19
N LEU A 108 13.64 13.40 -2.60
CA LEU A 108 12.51 14.03 -1.93
C LEU A 108 11.27 13.14 -1.96
N ASN A 109 10.95 12.55 -3.10
CA ASN A 109 9.82 11.63 -3.26
C ASN A 109 10.01 10.41 -2.34
N LEU A 110 11.20 9.83 -2.31
CA LEU A 110 11.51 8.70 -1.43
C LEU A 110 11.39 9.07 0.07
N GLN A 111 11.84 10.27 0.46
CA GLN A 111 11.66 10.78 1.82
C GLN A 111 10.18 10.94 2.18
N GLN A 112 9.36 11.45 1.26
CA GLN A 112 7.91 11.57 1.46
C GLN A 112 7.24 10.20 1.60
N GLU A 113 7.63 9.22 0.77
CA GLU A 113 7.15 7.84 0.90
C GLU A 113 7.52 7.20 2.24
N PHE A 114 8.77 7.36 2.69
CA PHE A 114 9.18 6.83 4.00
C PHE A 114 8.44 7.52 5.14
N ARG A 115 8.23 8.83 5.06
CA ARG A 115 7.42 9.55 6.05
C ARG A 115 5.97 9.06 6.07
N GLY A 116 5.37 8.82 4.91
CA GLY A 116 4.02 8.25 4.81
C GLY A 116 3.95 6.87 5.46
N LYS A 117 4.88 5.97 5.12
CA LYS A 117 4.96 4.63 5.72
C LYS A 117 5.15 4.67 7.23
N LEU A 118 5.95 5.62 7.75
CA LEU A 118 6.14 5.81 9.17
C LEU A 118 4.84 6.26 9.86
N GLN A 119 4.13 7.23 9.28
CA GLN A 119 2.84 7.70 9.81
C GLN A 119 1.77 6.60 9.81
N ASP A 120 1.72 5.77 8.77
CA ASP A 120 0.79 4.64 8.72
C ASP A 120 1.12 3.58 9.77
N ALA A 121 2.42 3.30 9.98
CA ALA A 121 2.86 2.39 11.03
C ALA A 121 2.58 2.95 12.44
N GLU A 122 2.79 4.24 12.66
CA GLU A 122 2.44 4.93 13.91
C GLU A 122 0.94 4.84 14.20
N ARG A 123 0.09 5.09 13.18
CA ARG A 123 -1.37 4.95 13.32
C ARG A 123 -1.78 3.52 13.65
N ALA A 124 -1.18 2.53 12.98
CA ALA A 124 -1.44 1.13 13.27
C ALA A 124 -1.00 0.75 14.70
N SER A 125 0.13 1.28 15.18
CA SER A 125 0.60 1.07 16.56
C SER A 125 -0.40 1.64 17.57
N ILE A 126 -0.88 2.87 17.36
CA ILE A 126 -1.88 3.50 18.24
C ILE A 126 -3.18 2.69 18.27
N GLN A 127 -3.65 2.18 17.12
CA GLN A 127 -4.84 1.33 17.07
C GLN A 127 -4.65 0.02 17.82
N LEU A 128 -3.48 -0.61 17.72
CA LEU A 128 -3.16 -1.83 18.46
C LEU A 128 -3.08 -1.55 19.97
N GLU A 129 -2.50 -0.44 20.38
CA GLU A 129 -2.45 -0.01 21.78
C GLU A 129 -3.86 0.21 22.35
N GLN A 130 -4.74 0.87 21.60
CA GLN A 130 -6.15 1.02 21.98
C GLN A 130 -6.83 -0.33 22.12
N ARG A 131 -6.62 -1.25 21.16
CA ARG A 131 -7.20 -2.59 21.22
C ARG A 131 -6.70 -3.39 22.41
N ILE A 132 -5.42 -3.24 22.79
CA ILE A 132 -4.85 -3.86 23.98
C ILE A 132 -5.53 -3.29 25.24
N ALA A 133 -5.74 -1.97 25.31
CA ALA A 133 -6.42 -1.34 26.44
C ALA A 133 -7.87 -1.83 26.58
N ASP A 134 -8.61 -1.94 25.49
CA ASP A 134 -9.98 -2.49 25.49
C ASP A 134 -9.99 -3.93 26.00
N LEU A 135 -9.09 -4.79 25.50
CA LEU A 135 -8.98 -6.18 25.94
C LEU A 135 -8.58 -6.30 27.42
N GLN A 136 -7.76 -5.39 27.92
CA GLN A 136 -7.43 -5.33 29.35
C GLN A 136 -8.65 -4.96 30.20
N ALA A 137 -9.45 -3.98 29.76
CA ALA A 137 -10.69 -3.61 30.44
C ALA A 137 -11.73 -4.75 30.42
N GLU A 138 -11.89 -5.44 29.29
CA GLU A 138 -12.74 -6.62 29.17
C GLU A 138 -12.27 -7.76 30.10
N LYS A 139 -10.95 -7.99 30.17
CA LYS A 139 -10.35 -8.96 31.09
C LYS A 139 -10.65 -8.61 32.55
N GLU A 140 -10.47 -7.35 32.95
CA GLU A 140 -10.74 -6.92 34.33
C GLU A 140 -12.23 -7.05 34.69
N ARG A 141 -13.11 -6.70 33.75
CA ARG A 141 -14.56 -6.87 33.91
C ARG A 141 -14.94 -8.34 34.10
N THR A 142 -14.48 -9.22 33.20
CA THR A 142 -14.77 -10.66 33.27
C THR A 142 -14.19 -11.31 34.53
N LEU A 143 -13.02 -10.86 35.00
CA LEU A 143 -12.48 -11.27 36.29
C LEU A 143 -13.36 -10.81 37.46
N SER A 144 -13.89 -9.59 37.43
CA SER A 144 -14.82 -9.10 38.45
C SER A 144 -16.11 -9.93 38.48
N ASP A 145 -16.66 -10.23 37.30
CA ASP A 145 -17.86 -11.06 37.16
C ASP A 145 -17.61 -12.49 37.66
N LEU A 146 -16.43 -13.07 37.39
CA LEU A 146 -16.02 -14.38 37.92
C LEU A 146 -15.96 -14.37 39.45
N LEU A 147 -15.30 -13.38 40.06
CA LEU A 147 -15.22 -13.26 41.52
C LEU A 147 -16.61 -13.11 42.16
N TYR A 148 -17.51 -12.38 41.49
CA TYR A 148 -18.89 -12.27 41.94
C TYR A 148 -19.61 -13.62 41.88
N ALA A 149 -19.45 -14.38 40.78
CA ALA A 149 -20.02 -15.71 40.64
C ALA A 149 -19.48 -16.69 41.70
N GLU A 150 -18.17 -16.70 41.95
CA GLU A 150 -17.55 -17.49 43.02
C GLU A 150 -18.14 -17.16 44.39
N ARG A 151 -18.32 -15.86 44.69
CA ARG A 151 -18.97 -15.43 45.94
C ARG A 151 -20.42 -15.93 46.04
N GLN A 152 -21.17 -15.92 44.94
CA GLN A 152 -22.53 -16.45 44.92
C GLN A 152 -22.55 -17.97 45.12
N ILE A 153 -21.65 -18.71 44.47
CA ILE A 153 -21.51 -20.16 44.66
C ILE A 153 -21.27 -20.47 46.14
N LEU A 154 -20.28 -19.83 46.77
CA LEU A 154 -19.98 -20.01 48.20
C LEU A 154 -21.20 -19.67 49.10
N LEU A 155 -21.96 -18.63 48.76
CA LEU A 155 -23.15 -18.26 49.50
C LEU A 155 -24.25 -19.33 49.37
N TRP A 156 -24.45 -19.88 48.18
CA TRP A 156 -25.40 -20.96 47.94
C TRP A 156 -24.97 -22.27 48.61
N GLU A 157 -23.69 -22.61 48.57
CA GLU A 157 -23.13 -23.74 49.30
C GLU A 157 -23.41 -23.62 50.80
N LYS A 158 -23.15 -22.44 51.39
CA LYS A 158 -23.46 -22.18 52.80
C LYS A 158 -24.96 -22.28 53.10
N LYS A 159 -25.82 -21.76 52.23
CA LYS A 159 -27.29 -21.89 52.38
C LYS A 159 -27.73 -23.35 52.33
N ILE A 160 -27.19 -24.13 51.40
CA ILE A 160 -27.49 -25.57 51.26
C ILE A 160 -27.01 -26.32 52.51
N GLN A 161 -25.81 -26.00 53.01
CA GLN A 161 -25.29 -26.62 54.22
C GLN A 161 -26.18 -26.32 55.43
N LEU A 162 -26.56 -25.05 55.65
CA LEU A 162 -27.49 -24.68 56.72
C LEU A 162 -28.86 -25.34 56.55
N ALA A 163 -29.36 -25.48 55.32
CA ALA A 163 -30.60 -26.20 55.05
C ALA A 163 -30.49 -27.70 55.41
N LYS A 164 -29.36 -28.34 55.09
CA LYS A 164 -29.09 -29.74 55.49
C LYS A 164 -28.96 -29.89 57.00
N GLU A 165 -28.24 -28.99 57.67
CA GLU A 165 -28.08 -28.99 59.13
C GLU A 165 -29.42 -28.76 59.85
N THR A 166 -30.22 -27.79 59.38
CA THR A 166 -31.57 -27.55 59.92
C THR A 166 -32.50 -28.72 59.66
N GLN A 167 -32.49 -29.32 58.46
CA GLN A 167 -33.27 -30.52 58.17
C GLN A 167 -32.86 -31.70 59.06
N ALA A 168 -31.57 -31.89 59.31
CA ALA A 168 -31.08 -32.92 60.24
C ALA A 168 -31.49 -32.62 61.70
N ALA A 169 -31.52 -31.36 62.12
CA ALA A 169 -31.99 -30.97 63.46
C ALA A 169 -33.52 -31.07 63.63
N LEU A 170 -34.28 -30.90 62.55
CA LEU A 170 -35.74 -31.06 62.48
C LEU A 170 -36.15 -32.50 62.16
N ASP A 171 -35.21 -33.45 62.10
CA ASP A 171 -35.48 -34.84 61.78
C ASP A 171 -36.45 -35.44 62.82
N PRO A 172 -37.70 -35.80 62.41
CA PRO A 172 -38.70 -36.31 63.32
C PRO A 172 -38.32 -37.67 63.93
N ASP A 173 -37.35 -38.39 63.37
CA ASP A 173 -36.85 -39.64 63.93
C ASP A 173 -35.94 -39.40 65.15
N VAL A 174 -35.27 -38.25 65.22
CA VAL A 174 -34.48 -37.83 66.39
C VAL A 174 -35.45 -37.43 67.50
N GLY A 175 -35.59 -38.29 68.51
CA GLY A 175 -36.56 -38.14 69.60
C GLY A 175 -37.91 -38.85 69.35
N ALA A 176 -38.13 -39.49 68.21
CA ALA A 176 -39.30 -40.34 67.99
C ALA A 176 -39.37 -41.51 68.99
N ALA A 177 -38.22 -42.09 69.33
CA ALA A 177 -38.13 -43.17 70.31
C ALA A 177 -38.56 -42.68 71.71
N GLU A 178 -38.03 -41.55 72.15
CA GLU A 178 -38.37 -40.91 73.43
C GLU A 178 -39.85 -40.48 73.46
N MET A 179 -40.36 -39.86 72.38
CA MET A 179 -41.78 -39.50 72.27
C MET A 179 -42.69 -40.73 72.32
N LYS A 180 -42.29 -41.85 71.69
CA LYS A 180 -43.06 -43.10 71.71
C LYS A 180 -43.07 -43.70 73.12
N GLU A 181 -41.95 -43.66 73.82
CA GLU A 181 -41.85 -44.10 75.21
C GLU A 181 -42.68 -43.21 76.15
N MET A 182 -42.59 -41.89 76.01
CA MET A 182 -43.44 -40.94 76.76
C MET A 182 -44.94 -41.17 76.49
N LYS A 183 -45.34 -41.43 75.24
CA LYS A 183 -46.73 -41.76 74.90
C LYS A 183 -47.18 -43.07 75.55
N ALA A 184 -46.33 -44.08 75.56
CA ALA A 184 -46.61 -45.35 76.23
C ALA A 184 -46.75 -45.17 77.75
N GLU A 185 -45.91 -44.33 78.36
CA GLU A 185 -45.99 -44.02 79.79
C GLU A 185 -47.23 -43.18 80.13
N ILE A 186 -47.59 -42.18 79.31
CA ILE A 186 -48.86 -41.46 79.44
C ILE A 186 -50.03 -42.44 79.38
N TYR A 187 -50.01 -43.39 78.45
CA TYR A 187 -51.06 -44.41 78.35
C TYR A 187 -51.11 -45.31 79.59
N ARG A 188 -49.96 -45.72 80.14
CA ARG A 188 -49.89 -46.45 81.42
C ARG A 188 -50.44 -45.62 82.58
N MET A 189 -50.08 -44.34 82.67
CA MET A 189 -50.60 -43.43 83.68
C MET A 189 -52.11 -43.22 83.54
N GLN A 190 -52.64 -43.12 82.32
CA GLN A 190 -54.07 -43.04 82.04
C GLN A 190 -54.80 -44.32 82.45
N LEU A 191 -54.23 -45.50 82.17
CA LEU A 191 -54.74 -46.78 82.63
C LEU A 191 -54.75 -46.88 84.16
N LYS A 192 -53.67 -46.44 84.82
CA LYS A 192 -53.58 -46.37 86.28
C LYS A 192 -54.59 -45.39 86.86
N HIS A 193 -54.82 -44.25 86.21
CA HIS A 193 -55.85 -43.30 86.60
C HIS A 193 -57.25 -43.90 86.44
N ALA A 194 -57.53 -44.58 85.32
CA ALA A 194 -58.79 -45.27 85.10
C ALA A 194 -59.04 -46.41 86.10
N SER A 195 -58.00 -47.14 86.49
CA SER A 195 -58.11 -48.18 87.53
C SER A 195 -58.33 -47.58 88.92
N LEU A 196 -57.66 -46.47 89.25
CA LEU A 196 -57.91 -45.69 90.46
C LEU A 196 -59.34 -45.13 90.50
N LEU A 197 -59.85 -44.62 89.38
CA LEU A 197 -61.25 -44.20 89.26
C LEU A 197 -62.23 -45.36 89.50
N LYS A 198 -61.96 -46.55 88.95
CA LYS A 198 -62.77 -47.75 89.24
C LYS A 198 -62.68 -48.15 90.71
N LEU A 199 -61.52 -48.03 91.33
CA LEU A 199 -61.35 -48.30 92.76
C LEU A 199 -62.11 -47.28 93.61
N GLN A 200 -62.04 -45.99 93.24
CA GLN A 200 -62.82 -44.93 93.86
C GLN A 200 -64.33 -45.18 93.69
N GLN A 201 -64.79 -45.57 92.51
CA GLN A 201 -66.19 -45.95 92.27
C GLN A 201 -66.59 -47.17 93.08
N LYS A 202 -65.71 -48.16 93.26
CA LYS A 202 -65.97 -49.31 94.13
C LYS A 202 -66.06 -48.90 95.59
N MET A 203 -65.20 -47.99 96.04
CA MET A 203 -65.25 -47.41 97.38
C MET A 203 -66.53 -46.60 97.58
N VAL A 204 -66.94 -45.80 96.59
CA VAL A 204 -68.24 -45.10 96.58
C VAL A 204 -69.38 -46.10 96.59
N ALA A 205 -69.34 -47.18 95.81
CA ALA A 205 -70.36 -48.22 95.81
C ALA A 205 -70.42 -49.00 97.14
N ASP A 206 -69.29 -49.21 97.82
CA ASP A 206 -69.26 -49.80 99.16
C ASP A 206 -69.74 -48.80 100.22
N MET A 207 -69.49 -47.51 100.02
CA MET A 207 -70.09 -46.42 100.80
C MET A 207 -71.60 -46.36 100.59
N GLU A 208 -72.07 -46.46 99.34
CA GLU A 208 -73.47 -46.58 98.93
C GLU A 208 -74.10 -47.87 99.45
N ARG A 209 -73.37 -48.99 99.58
CA ARG A 209 -73.86 -50.22 100.25
C ARG A 209 -74.05 -50.03 101.75
N ASN A 210 -73.19 -49.23 102.38
CA ASN A 210 -73.34 -48.85 103.79
C ASN A 210 -74.47 -47.82 103.97
N ILE A 211 -74.61 -46.90 103.03
CA ILE A 211 -75.70 -45.91 102.98
C ILE A 211 -77.03 -46.61 102.67
N THR A 212 -77.11 -47.56 101.74
CA THR A 212 -78.33 -48.36 101.47
C THR A 212 -78.71 -49.28 102.64
N ARG A 213 -77.74 -49.78 103.43
CA ARG A 213 -78.03 -50.40 104.74
C ARG A 213 -78.60 -49.41 105.77
N HIS A 214 -78.29 -48.12 105.64
CA HIS A 214 -78.75 -47.04 106.52
C HIS A 214 -80.01 -46.31 105.99
N GLU A 215 -80.32 -46.45 104.70
CA GLU A 215 -81.43 -45.80 103.98
C GLU A 215 -82.61 -46.77 103.71
N THR A 216 -82.48 -48.06 104.07
CA THR A 216 -83.64 -48.99 104.15
C THR A 216 -84.49 -48.78 105.42
N ILE A 217 -84.32 -47.62 106.08
CA ILE A 217 -85.26 -47.01 107.03
C ILE A 217 -85.26 -45.52 106.66
N THR A 218 -86.39 -45.04 106.11
CA THR A 218 -86.74 -43.62 105.85
C THR A 218 -86.64 -43.13 104.39
N SER A 219 -87.64 -43.59 103.62
CA SER A 219 -88.58 -42.74 102.87
C SER A 219 -88.15 -41.94 101.63
N ARG A 220 -88.63 -42.46 100.48
CA ARG A 220 -89.36 -41.79 99.38
C ARG A 220 -89.38 -40.24 99.39
N SER A 221 -88.94 -39.62 98.28
CA SER A 221 -89.78 -39.00 97.23
C SER A 221 -89.10 -37.81 96.50
N ILE A 222 -89.43 -37.67 95.20
CA ILE A 222 -89.46 -36.45 94.34
C ILE A 222 -88.28 -36.15 93.37
N ASN A 223 -88.59 -36.27 92.06
CA ASN A 223 -88.37 -35.41 90.84
C ASN A 223 -87.06 -34.56 90.70
N GLN A 224 -86.48 -34.17 89.55
CA GLN A 224 -86.88 -34.05 88.13
C GLN A 224 -85.63 -33.65 87.28
N GLN A 225 -85.54 -34.11 86.02
CA GLN A 225 -85.27 -33.33 84.77
C GLN A 225 -83.86 -33.03 84.15
N GLN A 226 -83.85 -33.13 82.79
CA GLN A 226 -83.11 -32.41 81.71
C GLN A 226 -81.97 -33.15 80.94
N ARG A 227 -82.17 -33.47 79.63
CA ARG A 227 -81.74 -32.79 78.33
C ARG A 227 -80.26 -33.08 77.96
N SER A 228 -79.74 -33.21 76.73
CA SER A 228 -80.19 -33.19 75.32
C SER A 228 -78.96 -33.42 74.37
N ASP A 229 -79.14 -34.19 73.30
CA ASP A 229 -78.76 -33.94 71.87
C ASP A 229 -77.33 -33.76 71.28
N ALA A 230 -77.27 -34.17 69.99
CA ALA A 230 -76.38 -33.83 68.84
C ALA A 230 -74.94 -34.42 68.84
N LYS A 231 -74.41 -35.15 67.84
CA LYS A 231 -74.49 -35.24 66.35
C LYS A 231 -73.91 -34.07 65.53
N SER A 232 -72.86 -34.45 64.77
CA SER A 232 -72.41 -33.96 63.45
C SER A 232 -71.27 -32.93 63.37
N GLN A 233 -70.15 -33.34 62.77
CA GLN A 233 -69.11 -32.44 62.26
C GLN A 233 -68.47 -33.08 61.02
N ALA A 234 -69.05 -32.79 59.85
CA ALA A 234 -68.58 -33.24 58.53
C ALA A 234 -68.80 -32.16 57.45
N GLN A 235 -68.52 -30.88 57.76
CA GLN A 235 -68.69 -29.77 56.80
C GLN A 235 -67.56 -28.72 56.79
N SER A 236 -66.50 -28.87 57.58
CA SER A 236 -65.37 -27.91 57.64
C SER A 236 -64.17 -28.28 56.74
N SER A 237 -64.05 -29.54 56.31
CA SER A 237 -62.94 -29.99 55.45
C SER A 237 -63.14 -29.64 53.97
N LEU A 238 -64.39 -29.64 53.49
CA LEU A 238 -64.71 -29.34 52.09
C LEU A 238 -64.55 -27.86 51.73
N ARG A 239 -64.75 -26.94 52.68
CA ARG A 239 -64.59 -25.48 52.42
C ARG A 239 -63.12 -25.05 52.30
N ARG A 240 -62.21 -25.64 53.09
CA ARG A 240 -60.77 -25.35 52.99
C ARG A 240 -60.14 -25.82 51.68
N ALA A 241 -60.56 -26.98 51.16
CA ALA A 241 -60.06 -27.50 49.89
C ALA A 241 -60.46 -26.62 48.69
N ILE A 242 -61.64 -26.00 48.73
CA ILE A 242 -62.12 -25.10 47.67
C ILE A 242 -61.33 -23.78 47.68
N ASP A 243 -61.07 -23.19 48.85
CA ASP A 243 -60.28 -21.95 48.96
C ASP A 243 -58.81 -22.14 48.56
N GLU A 244 -58.23 -23.31 48.87
CA GLU A 244 -56.86 -23.64 48.50
C GLU A 244 -56.69 -23.89 46.99
N MET A 245 -57.67 -24.54 46.36
CA MET A 245 -57.71 -24.66 44.90
C MET A 245 -57.93 -23.31 44.21
N GLY A 246 -58.74 -22.42 44.78
CA GLY A 246 -58.94 -21.07 44.26
C GLY A 246 -57.69 -20.18 44.32
N LYS A 247 -56.81 -20.38 45.31
CA LYS A 247 -55.50 -19.71 45.36
C LYS A 247 -54.53 -20.27 44.31
N LYS A 248 -54.47 -21.59 44.15
CA LYS A 248 -53.63 -22.24 43.13
C LYS A 248 -54.04 -21.81 41.72
N LEU A 249 -55.36 -21.71 41.45
CA LEU A 249 -55.86 -21.26 40.15
C LEU A 249 -55.45 -19.82 39.82
N ARG A 250 -55.50 -18.92 40.80
CA ARG A 250 -55.05 -17.52 40.63
C ARG A 250 -53.55 -17.44 40.39
N GLN A 251 -52.76 -18.25 41.10
CA GLN A 251 -51.31 -18.29 40.91
C GLN A 251 -50.95 -18.83 39.53
N THR A 252 -51.59 -19.92 39.08
CA THR A 252 -51.37 -20.45 37.73
C THR A 252 -51.78 -19.48 36.61
N LEU A 253 -52.80 -18.64 36.83
CA LEU A 253 -53.17 -17.60 35.86
C LEU A 253 -52.11 -16.48 35.81
N SER A 254 -51.58 -16.06 36.96
CA SER A 254 -50.47 -15.11 37.01
C SER A 254 -49.21 -15.66 36.33
N ASP A 255 -48.88 -16.93 36.57
CA ASP A 255 -47.73 -17.59 35.95
C ASP A 255 -47.91 -17.69 34.42
N VAL A 256 -49.14 -17.89 33.93
CA VAL A 256 -49.46 -17.89 32.49
C VAL A 256 -49.24 -16.49 31.89
N ASP A 257 -49.72 -15.43 32.54
CA ASP A 257 -49.52 -14.05 32.06
C ASP A 257 -48.02 -13.67 32.03
N GLU A 258 -47.23 -14.11 33.02
CA GLU A 258 -45.78 -13.90 33.04
C GLU A 258 -45.08 -14.65 31.90
N VAL A 259 -45.46 -15.90 31.64
CA VAL A 259 -44.92 -16.70 30.53
C VAL A 259 -45.32 -16.11 29.18
N GLU A 260 -46.54 -15.59 29.02
CA GLU A 260 -46.96 -14.88 27.81
C GLU A 260 -46.15 -13.58 27.59
N GLY A 261 -45.86 -12.84 28.67
CA GLY A 261 -44.97 -11.69 28.63
C GLY A 261 -43.55 -12.06 28.17
N GLN A 262 -42.97 -13.10 28.75
CA GLN A 262 -41.66 -13.63 28.36
C GLN A 262 -41.65 -14.17 26.93
N LEU A 263 -42.74 -14.80 26.48
CA LEU A 263 -42.86 -15.30 25.10
C LEU A 263 -42.84 -14.14 24.09
N ASN A 264 -43.51 -13.03 24.42
CA ASN A 264 -43.54 -11.85 23.56
C ASN A 264 -42.17 -11.15 23.50
N THR A 265 -41.42 -11.07 24.61
CA THR A 265 -40.07 -10.49 24.59
C THR A 265 -39.10 -11.36 23.80
N VAL A 266 -39.17 -12.69 23.94
CA VAL A 266 -38.35 -13.62 23.14
C VAL A 266 -38.70 -13.51 21.65
N ARG A 267 -39.99 -13.40 21.29
CA ARG A 267 -40.40 -13.20 19.89
C ARG A 267 -39.86 -11.90 19.31
N ALA A 268 -39.89 -10.80 20.07
CA ALA A 268 -39.33 -9.53 19.65
C ALA A 268 -37.80 -9.64 19.42
N ALA A 269 -37.09 -10.31 20.34
CA ALA A 269 -35.65 -10.55 20.20
C ALA A 269 -35.32 -11.44 18.99
N VAL A 270 -36.13 -12.46 18.70
CA VAL A 270 -35.95 -13.30 17.50
C VAL A 270 -36.11 -12.47 16.23
N MET A 271 -37.14 -11.64 16.14
CA MET A 271 -37.33 -10.75 14.98
C MET A 271 -36.18 -9.77 14.80
N GLU A 272 -35.68 -9.18 15.89
CA GLU A 272 -34.53 -8.26 15.83
C GLU A 272 -33.26 -9.00 15.34
N MET A 273 -33.03 -10.22 15.82
CA MET A 273 -31.89 -11.03 15.38
C MET A 273 -32.02 -11.48 13.93
N GLU A 274 -33.24 -11.77 13.44
CA GLU A 274 -33.50 -12.06 12.03
C GLU A 274 -33.22 -10.85 11.13
N GLU A 275 -33.61 -9.65 11.56
CA GLU A 275 -33.33 -8.41 10.83
C GLU A 275 -31.81 -8.13 10.78
N GLN A 276 -31.11 -8.32 11.90
CA GLN A 276 -29.65 -8.21 11.95
C GLN A 276 -28.97 -9.26 11.06
N LEU A 277 -29.47 -10.50 11.05
CA LEU A 277 -28.95 -11.56 10.18
C LEU A 277 -29.10 -11.17 8.71
N GLN A 278 -30.29 -10.73 8.28
CA GLN A 278 -30.50 -10.29 6.90
C GLN A 278 -29.64 -9.07 6.52
N ALA A 279 -29.45 -8.12 7.44
CA ALA A 279 -28.58 -6.97 7.21
C ALA A 279 -27.11 -7.40 7.03
N THR A 280 -26.64 -8.33 7.86
CA THR A 280 -25.27 -8.86 7.75
C THR A 280 -25.09 -9.69 6.48
N GLU A 281 -26.06 -10.52 6.09
CA GLU A 281 -26.04 -11.29 4.83
C GLU A 281 -25.94 -10.37 3.60
N ARG A 282 -26.70 -9.26 3.56
CA ARG A 282 -26.60 -8.26 2.49
C ARG A 282 -25.22 -7.61 2.46
N ALA A 283 -24.69 -7.22 3.62
CA ALA A 283 -23.35 -6.64 3.70
C ALA A 283 -22.25 -7.64 3.23
N PHE A 284 -22.38 -8.92 3.56
CA PHE A 284 -21.47 -9.96 3.06
C PHE A 284 -21.56 -10.14 1.54
N ALA A 285 -22.76 -10.08 0.96
CA ALA A 285 -22.95 -10.15 -0.48
C ALA A 285 -22.28 -8.95 -1.19
N GLU A 286 -22.51 -7.73 -0.71
CA GLU A 286 -21.89 -6.51 -1.25
C GLU A 286 -20.36 -6.53 -1.16
N LEU A 287 -19.82 -6.95 0.00
CA LEU A 287 -18.38 -7.13 0.17
C LEU A 287 -17.81 -8.21 -0.75
N GLY A 288 -18.57 -9.29 -0.99
CA GLY A 288 -18.22 -10.36 -1.92
C GLY A 288 -18.10 -9.85 -3.35
N GLU A 289 -19.10 -9.11 -3.84
CA GLU A 289 -19.09 -8.49 -5.17
C GLU A 289 -17.93 -7.50 -5.33
N ALA A 290 -17.70 -6.65 -4.33
CA ALA A 290 -16.58 -5.70 -4.33
C ALA A 290 -15.21 -6.40 -4.35
N ALA A 291 -15.06 -7.51 -3.61
CA ALA A 291 -13.84 -8.31 -3.60
C ALA A 291 -13.60 -9.01 -4.94
N GLU A 292 -14.65 -9.52 -5.60
CA GLU A 292 -14.53 -10.07 -6.95
C GLU A 292 -14.20 -9.01 -7.99
N ALA A 293 -14.84 -7.84 -7.95
CA ALA A 293 -14.52 -6.72 -8.84
C ALA A 293 -13.06 -6.30 -8.69
N SER A 294 -12.57 -6.20 -7.45
CA SER A 294 -11.16 -5.91 -7.16
C SER A 294 -10.21 -6.98 -7.70
N ARG A 295 -10.56 -8.27 -7.56
CA ARG A 295 -9.78 -9.38 -8.12
C ARG A 295 -9.70 -9.33 -9.64
N ARG A 296 -10.81 -9.03 -10.34
CA ARG A 296 -10.84 -8.83 -11.80
C ARG A 296 -9.94 -7.67 -12.21
N ALA A 297 -10.05 -6.52 -11.56
CA ALA A 297 -9.21 -5.35 -11.86
C ALA A 297 -7.70 -5.60 -11.64
N ILE A 298 -7.34 -6.39 -10.61
CA ILE A 298 -5.95 -6.81 -10.38
C ILE A 298 -5.46 -7.69 -11.53
N ALA A 299 -6.25 -8.67 -11.96
CA ALA A 299 -5.89 -9.56 -13.06
C ALA A 299 -5.65 -8.78 -14.37
N ASP A 300 -6.54 -7.83 -14.69
CA ASP A 300 -6.42 -6.99 -15.89
C ASP A 300 -5.15 -6.12 -15.85
N ARG A 301 -4.86 -5.49 -14.70
CA ARG A 301 -3.63 -4.70 -14.52
C ARG A 301 -2.37 -5.55 -14.63
N GLN A 302 -2.39 -6.78 -14.11
CA GLN A 302 -1.26 -7.70 -14.23
C GLN A 302 -1.02 -8.11 -15.69
N LEU A 303 -2.09 -8.38 -16.45
CA LEU A 303 -2.00 -8.68 -17.88
C LEU A 303 -1.42 -7.49 -18.65
N LEU A 304 -1.94 -6.28 -18.43
CA LEU A 304 -1.45 -5.06 -19.07
C LEU A 304 0.03 -4.82 -18.75
N ARG A 305 0.45 -5.00 -17.49
CA ARG A 305 1.86 -4.90 -17.10
C ARG A 305 2.74 -5.88 -17.88
N ARG A 306 2.30 -7.14 -18.05
CA ARG A 306 3.05 -8.14 -18.84
C ARG A 306 3.15 -7.72 -20.31
N LEU A 307 2.06 -7.27 -20.92
CA LEU A 307 2.05 -6.80 -22.31
C LEU A 307 2.99 -5.61 -22.52
N CYS A 308 2.93 -4.58 -21.67
CA CYS A 308 3.83 -3.43 -21.74
C CYS A 308 5.30 -3.83 -21.54
N MET A 309 5.58 -4.75 -20.61
CA MET A 309 6.93 -5.28 -20.41
C MET A 309 7.44 -6.01 -21.65
N HIS A 310 6.62 -6.84 -22.30
CA HIS A 310 7.00 -7.47 -23.56
C HIS A 310 7.21 -6.44 -24.69
N GLY A 311 6.35 -5.44 -24.82
CA GLY A 311 6.49 -4.36 -25.80
C GLY A 311 7.81 -3.58 -25.63
N THR A 312 8.12 -3.16 -24.40
CA THR A 312 9.39 -2.48 -24.10
C THR A 312 10.62 -3.34 -24.40
N LEU A 313 10.58 -4.65 -24.10
CA LEU A 313 11.66 -5.58 -24.47
C LEU A 313 11.86 -5.69 -25.98
N ILE A 314 10.78 -5.70 -26.77
CA ILE A 314 10.84 -5.71 -28.23
C ILE A 314 11.52 -4.43 -28.73
N HIS A 315 11.09 -3.25 -28.26
CA HIS A 315 11.68 -1.98 -28.65
C HIS A 315 13.15 -1.86 -28.22
N GLN A 316 13.51 -2.33 -27.02
CA GLN A 316 14.91 -2.36 -26.58
C GLN A 316 15.77 -3.25 -27.48
N ARG A 317 15.26 -4.44 -27.88
CA ARG A 317 15.96 -5.32 -28.82
C ARG A 317 16.10 -4.68 -30.21
N GLN A 318 15.07 -4.01 -30.70
CA GLN A 318 15.13 -3.27 -31.98
C GLN A 318 16.15 -2.13 -31.92
N ALA A 319 16.13 -1.32 -30.85
CA ALA A 319 17.08 -0.24 -30.64
C ALA A 319 18.54 -0.73 -30.60
N ARG A 320 18.80 -1.87 -29.94
CA ARG A 320 20.13 -2.52 -29.95
C ARG A 320 20.55 -2.90 -31.38
N ARG A 321 19.65 -3.50 -32.17
CA ARG A 321 19.93 -3.83 -33.57
C ARG A 321 20.21 -2.60 -34.44
N TYR A 322 19.46 -1.51 -34.25
CA TYR A 322 19.70 -0.27 -34.98
C TYR A 322 21.04 0.37 -34.60
N ASN A 323 21.42 0.31 -33.32
CA ASN A 323 22.74 0.76 -32.87
C ASN A 323 23.88 -0.09 -33.45
N GLU A 324 23.74 -1.41 -33.48
CA GLU A 324 24.72 -2.31 -34.11
C GLU A 324 24.85 -2.05 -35.62
N PHE A 325 23.73 -1.72 -36.29
CA PHE A 325 23.73 -1.35 -37.69
C PHE A 325 24.45 -0.02 -37.94
N ALA A 326 24.18 1.00 -37.12
CA ALA A 326 24.87 2.28 -37.19
C ALA A 326 26.39 2.16 -36.94
N LEU A 327 26.78 1.22 -36.06
CA LEU A 327 28.18 0.89 -35.79
C LEU A 327 28.81 -0.09 -36.79
N GLN A 328 28.08 -0.49 -37.85
CA GLN A 328 28.49 -1.49 -38.86
C GLN A 328 28.89 -2.86 -38.28
N LYS A 329 28.44 -3.19 -37.07
CA LYS A 329 28.71 -4.47 -36.40
C LYS A 329 27.57 -5.48 -36.56
N TYR A 330 26.49 -5.08 -37.23
CA TYR A 330 25.31 -5.92 -37.40
C TYR A 330 25.58 -7.12 -38.31
N VAL A 331 25.35 -8.33 -37.81
CA VAL A 331 25.43 -9.57 -38.56
C VAL A 331 24.02 -10.14 -38.74
N PRO A 332 23.50 -10.28 -39.97
CA PRO A 332 22.22 -10.92 -40.21
C PRO A 332 22.21 -12.37 -39.72
N LEU A 333 21.10 -12.81 -39.14
CA LEU A 333 20.95 -14.18 -38.60
C LEU A 333 21.18 -15.26 -39.67
N PHE A 334 20.81 -14.97 -40.92
CA PHE A 334 21.09 -15.78 -42.09
C PHE A 334 21.92 -14.96 -43.07
N ARG A 335 23.12 -15.43 -43.42
CA ARG A 335 24.02 -14.74 -44.38
C ARG A 335 23.48 -14.82 -45.82
N ASP A 336 22.85 -15.94 -46.19
CA ASP A 336 22.25 -16.15 -47.51
C ASP A 336 20.98 -15.31 -47.70
N ALA A 337 20.87 -14.60 -48.83
CA ALA A 337 19.73 -13.74 -49.12
C ALA A 337 18.43 -14.52 -49.35
N GLU A 338 18.51 -15.67 -50.02
CA GLU A 338 17.35 -16.53 -50.31
C GLU A 338 16.75 -17.12 -49.03
N LYS A 339 17.59 -17.63 -48.11
CA LYS A 339 17.13 -18.14 -46.80
C LYS A 339 16.47 -17.06 -45.95
N ARG A 340 16.92 -15.80 -46.02
CA ARG A 340 16.26 -14.68 -45.35
C ARG A 340 14.86 -14.41 -45.91
N SER A 341 14.67 -14.53 -47.21
CA SER A 341 13.36 -14.33 -47.84
C SER A 341 12.37 -15.44 -47.47
N LEU A 342 12.86 -16.69 -47.43
CA LEU A 342 12.07 -17.86 -47.03
C LEU A 342 11.60 -17.74 -45.56
N GLU A 343 12.51 -17.42 -44.65
CA GLU A 343 12.22 -17.25 -43.22
C GLU A 343 11.28 -16.07 -42.94
N ARG A 344 11.40 -14.96 -43.68
CA ARG A 344 10.41 -13.87 -43.62
C ARG A 344 9.04 -14.32 -44.11
N GLY A 345 8.98 -15.19 -45.12
CA GLY A 345 7.75 -15.82 -45.59
C GLY A 345 7.08 -16.65 -44.50
N VAL A 346 7.83 -17.54 -43.85
CA VAL A 346 7.34 -18.40 -42.76
C VAL A 346 6.86 -17.57 -41.56
N VAL A 347 7.62 -16.55 -41.15
CA VAL A 347 7.19 -15.64 -40.08
C VAL A 347 5.93 -14.87 -40.49
N GLY A 348 5.83 -14.43 -41.74
CA GLY A 348 4.64 -13.76 -42.26
C GLY A 348 3.40 -14.66 -42.25
N GLN A 349 3.54 -15.94 -42.58
CA GLN A 349 2.44 -16.91 -42.49
C GLN A 349 1.99 -17.12 -41.05
N ARG A 350 2.92 -17.28 -40.11
CA ARG A 350 2.59 -17.40 -38.68
C ARG A 350 1.89 -16.16 -38.12
N VAL A 351 2.28 -14.96 -38.55
CA VAL A 351 1.58 -13.72 -38.17
C VAL A 351 0.15 -13.69 -38.74
N GLN A 352 -0.06 -14.20 -39.95
CA GLN A 352 -1.40 -14.32 -40.54
C GLN A 352 -2.28 -15.32 -39.79
N GLU A 353 -1.73 -16.47 -39.38
CA GLU A 353 -2.43 -17.45 -38.53
C GLU A 353 -2.84 -16.83 -37.19
N VAL A 354 -1.95 -16.07 -36.55
CA VAL A 354 -2.26 -15.34 -35.30
C VAL A 354 -3.34 -14.28 -35.52
N CYS A 355 -3.35 -13.57 -36.66
CA CYS A 355 -4.42 -12.63 -36.98
C CYS A 355 -5.78 -13.31 -37.17
N ALA A 356 -5.80 -14.48 -37.82
CA ALA A 356 -7.02 -15.25 -38.01
C ALA A 356 -7.60 -15.68 -36.65
N LEU A 357 -6.75 -16.18 -35.74
CA LEU A 357 -7.14 -16.54 -34.39
C LEU A 357 -7.64 -15.33 -33.58
N LEU A 358 -6.98 -14.17 -33.67
CA LEU A 358 -7.45 -12.95 -33.00
C LEU A 358 -8.83 -12.51 -33.51
N THR A 359 -9.06 -12.64 -34.83
CA THR A 359 -10.36 -12.30 -35.44
C THR A 359 -11.46 -13.28 -35.00
N GLU A 360 -11.12 -14.56 -34.85
CA GLU A 360 -12.05 -15.58 -34.34
C GLU A 360 -12.39 -15.34 -32.86
N VAL A 361 -11.41 -14.97 -32.04
CA VAL A 361 -11.60 -14.62 -30.63
C VAL A 361 -12.47 -13.35 -30.49
N ASP A 362 -12.24 -12.33 -31.32
CA ASP A 362 -13.08 -11.13 -31.34
C ASP A 362 -14.54 -11.43 -31.71
N GLN A 363 -14.77 -12.38 -32.64
CA GLN A 363 -16.11 -12.81 -33.01
C GLN A 363 -16.81 -13.63 -31.91
N GLN A 364 -16.06 -14.44 -31.16
CA GLN A 364 -16.62 -15.30 -30.11
C GLN A 364 -16.89 -14.58 -28.78
N TYR A 365 -16.06 -13.60 -28.40
CA TYR A 365 -16.12 -12.96 -27.07
C TYR A 365 -16.52 -11.47 -27.09
N GLY A 366 -16.71 -10.89 -28.28
CA GLY A 366 -17.23 -9.54 -28.48
C GLY A 366 -16.32 -8.41 -27.98
N SER A 367 -16.82 -7.17 -28.04
CA SER A 367 -16.09 -5.91 -27.78
C SER A 367 -15.51 -5.75 -26.36
N SER A 368 -15.75 -6.69 -25.45
CA SER A 368 -15.15 -6.71 -24.10
C SER A 368 -13.66 -7.05 -24.11
N PHE A 369 -13.22 -7.87 -25.07
CA PHE A 369 -11.81 -8.28 -25.22
C PHE A 369 -11.03 -7.45 -26.24
N GLN A 370 -11.71 -6.62 -27.05
CA GLN A 370 -11.03 -5.77 -28.04
C GLN A 370 -10.04 -4.79 -27.40
N VAL A 371 -10.37 -4.25 -26.21
CA VAL A 371 -9.49 -3.30 -25.52
C VAL A 371 -8.23 -3.99 -24.97
N THR A 372 -8.35 -5.24 -24.50
CA THR A 372 -7.22 -6.02 -23.96
C THR A 372 -6.35 -6.62 -25.06
N LEU A 373 -6.93 -6.95 -26.22
CA LEU A 373 -6.22 -7.50 -27.37
C LEU A 373 -5.71 -6.43 -28.35
N ALA A 374 -6.13 -5.16 -28.23
CA ALA A 374 -5.70 -4.05 -29.08
C ALA A 374 -4.17 -3.96 -29.33
N PRO A 375 -3.29 -4.20 -28.35
CA PRO A 375 -1.83 -4.20 -28.58
C PRO A 375 -1.37 -5.33 -29.52
N LEU A 376 -2.05 -6.50 -29.47
CA LEU A 376 -1.75 -7.64 -30.35
C LEU A 376 -2.25 -7.38 -31.77
N HIS A 377 -3.43 -6.75 -31.92
CA HIS A 377 -3.90 -6.29 -33.23
C HIS A 377 -2.96 -5.25 -33.85
N ALA A 378 -2.48 -4.28 -33.05
CA ALA A 378 -1.53 -3.27 -33.52
C ALA A 378 -0.19 -3.89 -33.96
N PHE A 379 0.36 -4.82 -33.16
CA PHE A 379 1.59 -5.55 -33.50
C PHE A 379 1.44 -6.36 -34.79
N ALA A 380 0.32 -7.04 -34.96
CA ALA A 380 0.08 -7.85 -36.15
C ALA A 380 -0.11 -6.98 -37.41
N ALA A 381 -0.77 -5.83 -37.27
CA ALA A 381 -0.91 -4.84 -38.35
C ALA A 381 0.43 -4.22 -38.78
N GLU A 382 1.32 -3.87 -37.84
CA GLU A 382 2.67 -3.36 -38.14
C GLU A 382 3.53 -4.40 -38.89
N HIS A 383 3.42 -5.67 -38.51
CA HIS A 383 4.21 -6.73 -39.13
C HIS A 383 3.65 -7.26 -40.47
N LEU A 384 2.37 -7.03 -40.76
CA LEU A 384 1.77 -7.34 -42.07
C LEU A 384 1.96 -6.21 -43.10
N THR A 385 1.97 -4.95 -42.66
CA THR A 385 2.13 -3.77 -43.55
C THR A 385 3.54 -3.60 -44.12
N THR A 386 4.55 -4.21 -43.49
CA THR A 386 5.95 -4.21 -43.98
C THR A 386 6.20 -5.07 -45.22
N LYS A 387 5.16 -5.75 -45.78
CA LYS A 387 5.24 -6.44 -47.08
C LYS A 387 5.21 -5.51 -48.31
N SER A 388 5.00 -4.20 -48.17
CA SER A 388 4.75 -3.28 -49.29
C SER A 388 5.86 -2.26 -49.64
N LYS A 389 7.08 -2.37 -49.11
CA LYS A 389 8.20 -1.49 -49.52
C LYS A 389 9.51 -2.22 -49.72
#